data_AF-A0A935DL61-F1
#
_entry.id   AF-A0A935DL61-F1
#
_cell.length_a   1.000
_cell.length_b   1.000
_cell.length_c   1.000
_cell.angle_alpha   90.00
_cell.angle_beta   90.00
_cell.angle_gamma   90.00
#
_symmetry.space_group_name_H-M   'P 1'
#
loop_
_entity.id
_entity.type
_entity.pdbx_description
1 polymer ?
#
loop_
_entity_poly.entity_id
_entity_poly.type
_entity_poly.pdbx_seq_one_letter_code
_entity_poly.pdbx_strand_id
1 'polypeptide(L)'
;MQWLVFALLVVGSSVASFVTRERRFRRRWQNVELPAITVGRGAYREGPATGAMMPSAPLALRLAALSCLVYGRGVNMALITTALFLAGFPLRQVAETTLHGLLGYLAGAYGFGAIAAIVLAALGLGAGNDLLLRNHRHAFRRTRNIALASLALHGLVWTNITFHGHIVASSARDVATSLAYARTIAAVAFGHAALMLGLAYAYRAQLTALS
;
A
#
# COMPACT_ATOMS: atom_id res chain seq x y z
N MET A 1 16.63 -13.01 -13.54
CA MET A 1 17.40 -11.98 -12.79
C MET A 1 16.66 -10.66 -12.64
N GLN A 2 15.98 -10.11 -13.67
CA GLN A 2 15.32 -8.79 -13.60
C GLN A 2 14.29 -8.68 -12.47
N TRP A 3 13.48 -9.72 -12.26
CA TRP A 3 12.50 -9.76 -11.16
C TRP A 3 13.10 -9.73 -9.76
N LEU A 4 14.23 -10.42 -9.55
CA LEU A 4 14.93 -10.40 -8.26
C LEU A 4 15.47 -9.00 -7.97
N VAL A 5 16.09 -8.36 -8.97
CA VAL A 5 16.58 -6.98 -8.85
C VAL A 5 15.43 -6.02 -8.58
N PHE A 6 14.32 -6.15 -9.30
CA PHE A 6 13.12 -5.35 -9.08
C PHE A 6 12.57 -5.51 -7.66
N ALA A 7 12.39 -6.74 -7.20
CA ALA A 7 11.88 -7.03 -5.85
C ALA A 7 12.82 -6.49 -4.78
N LEU A 8 14.14 -6.66 -4.93
CA LEU A 8 15.15 -6.11 -4.02
C LEU A 8 15.12 -4.59 -3.98
N LEU A 9 14.96 -3.91 -5.13
CA LEU A 9 14.86 -2.46 -5.17
C LEU A 9 13.58 -1.97 -4.49
N VAL A 10 12.44 -2.60 -4.75
CA VAL A 10 11.15 -2.22 -4.14
C VAL A 10 11.17 -2.46 -2.63
N VAL A 11 11.54 -3.66 -2.19
CA VAL A 11 11.56 -4.02 -0.77
C VAL A 11 12.66 -3.24 -0.05
N GLY A 12 13.88 -3.22 -0.59
CA GLY A 12 15.03 -2.53 0.00
C GLY A 12 14.79 -1.03 0.16
N SER A 13 14.29 -0.35 -0.87
CA SER A 13 13.98 1.08 -0.78
C SER A 13 12.80 1.37 0.16
N SER A 14 11.81 0.46 0.26
CA SER A 14 10.69 0.57 1.20
C SER A 14 11.15 0.41 2.64
N VAL A 15 12.00 -0.59 2.92
CA VAL A 15 12.61 -0.81 4.24
C VAL A 15 13.50 0.36 4.62
N ALA A 16 14.36 0.85 3.71
CA ALA A 16 15.21 2.00 3.97
C ALA A 16 14.37 3.26 4.28
N SER A 17 13.32 3.52 3.51
CA SER A 17 12.39 4.63 3.76
C SER A 17 11.64 4.46 5.09
N PHE A 18 11.24 3.24 5.44
CA PHE A 18 10.60 2.94 6.71
C PHE A 18 11.53 3.23 7.89
N VAL A 19 12.75 2.67 7.89
CA VAL A 19 13.74 2.81 8.97
C VAL A 19 14.17 4.26 9.14
N THR A 20 14.46 4.97 8.06
CA THR A 20 14.87 6.39 8.10
C THR A 20 13.78 7.26 8.72
N ARG A 21 12.52 7.05 8.34
CA ARG A 21 11.37 7.80 8.88
C ARG A 21 11.10 7.43 10.33
N GLU A 22 11.13 6.15 10.68
CA GLU A 22 10.99 5.70 12.06
C GLU A 22 12.05 6.35 12.96
N ARG A 23 13.32 6.41 12.53
CA ARG A 23 14.37 7.12 13.27
C ARG A 23 14.10 8.62 13.40
N ARG A 24 13.67 9.27 12.31
CA ARG A 24 13.42 10.72 12.29
C ARG A 24 12.24 11.13 13.18
N PHE A 25 11.19 10.33 13.21
CA PHE A 25 9.94 10.68 13.88
C PHE A 25 9.80 10.14 15.32
N ARG A 26 10.74 9.31 15.79
CA ARG A 26 10.80 8.84 17.19
C ARG A 26 10.64 9.96 18.22
N ARG A 27 11.31 11.10 18.03
CA ARG A 27 11.21 12.27 18.92
C ARG A 27 9.82 12.92 18.91
N ARG A 28 9.14 12.95 17.76
CA ARG A 28 7.77 13.48 17.67
C ARG A 28 6.76 12.58 18.37
N TRP A 29 6.95 11.27 18.29
CA TRP A 29 6.06 10.31 18.93
C TRP A 29 6.07 10.46 20.45
N GLN A 30 7.24 10.72 21.05
CA GLN A 30 7.37 11.02 22.48
C GLN A 30 6.43 12.17 22.92
N ASN A 31 6.34 13.25 22.13
CA ASN A 31 5.54 14.43 22.50
C ASN A 31 4.01 14.26 22.32
N VAL A 32 3.57 13.23 21.60
CA VAL A 32 2.14 12.99 21.30
C VAL A 32 1.49 12.04 22.30
N GLU A 33 2.26 11.06 22.79
CA GLU A 33 1.76 10.01 23.69
C GLU A 33 2.01 10.33 25.18
N LEU A 34 2.64 11.47 25.50
CA LEU A 34 2.71 11.95 26.89
C LEU A 34 1.34 12.49 27.32
N PRO A 35 0.82 12.05 28.49
CA PRO A 35 -0.45 12.55 29.01
C PRO A 35 -0.38 14.06 29.21
N ALA A 36 -1.48 14.75 28.90
CA ALA A 36 -1.62 16.15 29.27
C ALA A 36 -1.78 16.24 30.79
N ILE A 37 -0.95 17.04 31.44
CA ILE A 37 -1.02 17.32 32.86
C ILE A 37 -1.58 18.73 33.04
N THR A 38 -2.68 18.81 33.78
CA THR A 38 -3.25 20.08 34.19
C THR A 38 -2.38 20.68 35.30
N VAL A 39 -1.64 21.74 34.99
CA VAL A 39 -0.94 22.54 35.99
C VAL A 39 -1.57 23.94 35.96
N GLY A 40 -2.43 24.24 36.93
CA GLY A 40 -3.21 25.49 36.97
C GLY A 40 -4.37 25.54 35.94
N ARG A 41 -4.68 26.74 35.40
CA ARG A 41 -5.74 26.96 34.39
C ARG A 41 -5.34 26.56 32.96
N GLY A 42 -4.13 26.03 32.77
CA GLY A 42 -3.61 25.59 31.47
C GLY A 42 -3.33 24.09 31.43
N ALA A 43 -3.64 23.45 30.28
CA ALA A 43 -3.19 22.10 30.01
C ALA A 43 -1.74 22.14 29.51
N TYR A 44 -0.80 21.62 30.29
CA TYR A 44 0.59 21.46 29.91
C TYR A 44 0.81 19.99 29.51
N ARG A 45 1.69 19.71 28.54
CA ARG A 45 2.16 18.32 28.33
C ARG A 45 3.40 18.13 29.17
N GLU A 46 3.44 17.05 29.94
CA GLU A 46 4.63 16.67 30.68
C GLU A 46 5.79 16.59 29.69
N GLY A 47 6.85 17.39 29.89
CA GLY A 47 8.08 17.21 29.15
C GLY A 47 8.70 15.88 29.58
N PRO A 48 9.35 15.12 28.68
CA PRO A 48 9.86 13.81 29.04
C PRO A 48 10.81 13.94 30.23
N ALA A 49 10.55 13.18 31.30
CA ALA A 49 11.58 12.79 32.24
C ALA A 49 12.72 12.20 31.40
N THR A 50 13.85 12.89 31.40
CA THR A 50 15.03 12.59 30.59
C THR A 50 15.34 11.09 30.61
N GLY A 51 15.11 10.39 29.50
CA GLY A 51 15.57 9.00 29.31
C GLY A 51 14.56 7.99 28.76
N ALA A 52 13.25 8.23 28.84
CA ALA A 52 12.27 7.25 28.36
C ALA A 52 12.07 7.35 26.83
N MET A 53 12.79 6.52 26.06
CA MET A 53 12.42 6.27 24.67
C MET A 53 11.12 5.46 24.62
N MET A 54 10.13 5.95 23.87
CA MET A 54 8.94 5.16 23.62
C MET A 54 9.28 3.85 22.91
N PRO A 55 8.64 2.73 23.29
CA PRO A 55 8.74 1.51 22.51
C PRO A 55 8.27 1.78 21.07
N SER A 56 8.88 1.06 20.13
CA SER A 56 8.47 1.09 18.72
C SER A 56 6.97 0.85 18.57
N ALA A 57 6.38 1.31 17.47
CA ALA A 57 4.95 1.07 17.23
C ALA A 57 4.65 -0.44 17.28
N PRO A 58 3.42 -0.84 17.64
CA PRO A 58 3.01 -2.24 17.59
C PRO A 58 3.42 -2.88 16.26
N LEU A 59 3.98 -4.09 16.33
CA LEU A 59 4.58 -4.78 15.18
C LEU A 59 3.62 -4.86 13.99
N ALA A 60 2.34 -5.12 14.23
CA ALA A 60 1.30 -5.13 13.21
C ALA A 60 1.11 -3.80 12.47
N LEU A 61 1.17 -2.66 13.16
CA LEU A 61 1.09 -1.34 12.52
C LEU A 61 2.32 -1.05 11.67
N ARG A 62 3.49 -1.49 12.13
CA ARG A 62 4.74 -1.40 11.38
C ARG A 62 4.69 -2.27 10.12
N LEU A 63 4.16 -3.49 10.23
CA LEU A 63 3.94 -4.39 9.10
C LEU A 63 2.91 -3.83 8.12
N ALA A 64 1.81 -3.25 8.60
CA ALA A 64 0.80 -2.61 7.77
C ALA A 64 1.36 -1.38 7.01
N ALA A 65 2.15 -0.55 7.70
CA ALA A 65 2.81 0.60 7.09
C ALA A 65 3.83 0.16 6.04
N LEU A 66 4.66 -0.84 6.36
CA LEU A 66 5.66 -1.38 5.45
C LEU A 66 5.01 -2.03 4.22
N SER A 67 3.94 -2.80 4.41
CA SER A 67 3.25 -3.46 3.30
C SER A 67 2.57 -2.45 2.37
N CYS A 68 2.00 -1.36 2.90
CA CYS A 68 1.48 -0.24 2.12
C CYS A 68 2.58 0.44 1.29
N LEU A 69 3.75 0.66 1.90
CA LEU A 69 4.90 1.25 1.20
C LEU A 69 5.40 0.33 0.08
N VAL A 70 5.56 -0.97 0.38
CA VAL A 70 6.01 -1.97 -0.59
C VAL A 70 5.03 -2.07 -1.75
N TYR A 71 3.73 -2.17 -1.47
CA TYR A 71 2.69 -2.25 -2.50
C TYR A 71 2.73 -1.05 -3.44
N GLY A 72 2.60 0.16 -2.88
CA GLY A 72 2.51 1.36 -3.71
C GLY A 72 3.82 1.69 -4.43
N ARG A 73 4.97 1.34 -3.85
CA ARG A 73 6.27 1.51 -4.49
C ARG A 73 6.53 0.46 -5.56
N GLY A 74 6.01 -0.75 -5.38
CA GLY A 74 6.00 -1.80 -6.39
C GLY A 74 5.26 -1.34 -7.64
N VAL A 75 4.04 -0.80 -7.48
CA VAL A 75 3.26 -0.26 -8.63
C VAL A 75 3.99 0.90 -9.29
N ASN A 76 4.51 1.88 -8.53
CA ASN A 76 5.24 3.00 -9.12
C ASN A 76 6.50 2.56 -9.89
N MET A 77 7.31 1.65 -9.31
CA MET A 77 8.51 1.16 -9.97
C MET A 77 8.18 0.34 -11.22
N ALA A 78 7.09 -0.43 -11.20
CA ALA A 78 6.60 -1.17 -12.35
C ALA A 78 6.22 -0.22 -13.51
N LEU A 79 5.52 0.88 -13.20
CA LEU A 79 5.18 1.90 -14.19
C LEU A 79 6.41 2.60 -14.77
N ILE A 80 7.37 2.99 -13.91
CA ILE A 80 8.64 3.60 -14.36
C ILE A 80 9.40 2.63 -15.26
N THR A 81 9.48 1.36 -14.87
CA THR A 81 10.17 0.32 -15.64
C THR A 81 9.51 0.11 -17.00
N THR A 82 8.18 0.18 -17.06
CA THR A 82 7.42 0.13 -18.31
C THR A 82 7.70 1.33 -19.19
N ALA A 83 7.72 2.55 -18.63
CA ALA A 83 8.06 3.76 -19.38
C ALA A 83 9.49 3.72 -19.94
N LEU A 84 10.46 3.24 -19.16
CA LEU A 84 11.84 3.05 -19.61
C LEU A 84 11.93 2.00 -20.73
N PHE A 85 11.18 0.90 -20.63
CA PHE A 85 11.11 -0.09 -21.71
C PHE A 85 10.55 0.52 -23.01
N LEU A 86 9.47 1.31 -22.93
CA LEU A 86 8.92 2.02 -24.08
C LEU A 86 9.89 3.05 -24.67
N ALA A 87 10.81 3.57 -23.86
CA ALA A 87 11.91 4.44 -24.29
C ALA A 87 13.14 3.69 -24.83
N GLY A 88 13.08 2.35 -24.96
CA GLY A 88 14.14 1.54 -25.56
C GLY A 88 15.10 0.85 -24.59
N PHE A 89 14.89 0.95 -23.27
CA PHE A 89 15.74 0.26 -22.29
C PHE A 89 15.41 -1.25 -22.21
N PRO A 90 16.40 -2.13 -21.99
CA PRO A 90 16.23 -3.59 -22.04
C PRO A 90 15.59 -4.19 -20.77
N LEU A 91 14.44 -3.65 -20.33
CA LEU A 91 13.73 -4.03 -19.08
C LEU A 91 12.47 -4.87 -19.36
N ARG A 92 12.59 -5.81 -20.30
CA ARG A 92 11.46 -6.54 -20.91
C ARG A 92 10.59 -7.30 -19.92
N GLN A 93 11.15 -8.10 -19.01
CA GLN A 93 10.36 -9.03 -18.18
C GLN A 93 9.38 -8.31 -17.25
N VAL A 94 9.84 -7.23 -16.60
CA VAL A 94 9.01 -6.45 -15.67
C VAL A 94 8.03 -5.56 -16.44
N ALA A 95 8.44 -5.00 -17.59
CA ALA A 95 7.57 -4.18 -18.41
C ALA A 95 6.42 -4.99 -19.04
N GLU A 96 6.71 -6.16 -19.63
CA GLU A 96 5.68 -7.02 -20.24
C GLU A 96 4.64 -7.47 -19.24
N THR A 97 5.06 -7.93 -18.06
CA THR A 97 4.14 -8.33 -16.99
C THR A 97 3.30 -7.17 -16.46
N THR A 98 3.87 -5.97 -16.36
CA THR A 98 3.14 -4.76 -15.95
C THR A 98 2.12 -4.38 -17.02
N LEU A 99 2.50 -4.40 -18.30
CA LEU A 99 1.61 -4.11 -19.43
C LEU A 99 0.45 -5.11 -19.48
N HIS A 100 0.73 -6.42 -19.39
CA HIS A 100 -0.29 -7.47 -19.33
C HIS A 100 -1.21 -7.31 -18.11
N GLY A 101 -0.65 -6.95 -16.96
CA GLY A 101 -1.44 -6.63 -15.76
C GLY A 101 -2.37 -5.44 -15.97
N LEU A 102 -1.87 -4.33 -16.53
CA LEU A 102 -2.66 -3.13 -16.81
C LEU A 102 -3.76 -3.41 -17.83
N LEU A 103 -3.45 -4.11 -18.92
CA LEU A 103 -4.42 -4.49 -19.95
C LEU A 103 -5.50 -5.42 -19.37
N GLY A 104 -5.10 -6.40 -18.56
CA GLY A 104 -6.05 -7.29 -17.90
C GLY A 104 -6.92 -6.58 -16.86
N TYR A 105 -6.41 -5.58 -16.15
CA TYR A 105 -7.21 -4.74 -15.25
C TYR A 105 -8.14 -3.79 -16.00
N LEU A 106 -7.71 -3.26 -17.14
CA LEU A 106 -8.55 -2.47 -18.03
C LEU A 106 -9.72 -3.31 -18.52
N ALA A 107 -9.45 -4.54 -18.99
CA ALA A 107 -10.47 -5.49 -19.42
C ALA A 107 -11.40 -5.93 -18.27
N GLY A 108 -10.83 -6.30 -17.12
CA GLY A 108 -11.57 -6.86 -15.98
C GLY A 108 -12.43 -5.85 -15.22
N ALA A 109 -12.21 -4.56 -15.38
CA ALA A 109 -13.01 -3.51 -14.73
C ALA A 109 -13.47 -2.45 -15.73
N TYR A 110 -13.96 -2.90 -16.89
CA TYR A 110 -14.72 -2.09 -17.85
C TYR A 110 -14.03 -0.77 -18.25
N GLY A 111 -12.71 -0.80 -18.45
CA GLY A 111 -11.94 0.36 -18.91
C GLY A 111 -11.37 1.25 -17.81
N PHE A 112 -11.70 1.03 -16.53
CA PHE A 112 -11.24 1.91 -15.43
C PHE A 112 -10.30 1.23 -14.42
N GLY A 113 -10.17 -0.10 -14.45
CA GLY A 113 -9.44 -0.85 -13.42
C GLY A 113 -7.98 -0.47 -13.26
N ALA A 114 -7.29 -0.21 -14.37
CA ALA A 114 -5.88 0.18 -14.35
C ALA A 114 -5.69 1.53 -13.63
N ILE A 115 -6.52 2.52 -13.94
CA ILE A 115 -6.47 3.85 -13.30
C ILE A 115 -6.80 3.72 -11.81
N ALA A 116 -7.86 2.98 -11.47
CA ALA A 116 -8.25 2.75 -10.09
C ALA A 116 -7.14 2.06 -9.27
N ALA A 117 -6.44 1.08 -9.85
CA ALA A 117 -5.33 0.39 -9.20
C ALA A 117 -4.14 1.33 -8.96
N ILE A 118 -3.82 2.21 -9.91
CA ILE A 118 -2.76 3.23 -9.77
C ILE A 118 -3.12 4.22 -8.66
N VAL A 119 -4.37 4.71 -8.64
CA VAL A 119 -4.86 5.62 -7.60
C VAL A 119 -4.79 4.94 -6.22
N LEU A 120 -5.21 3.68 -6.11
CA LEU A 120 -5.12 2.92 -4.86
C LEU A 120 -3.68 2.72 -4.39
N ALA A 121 -2.74 2.48 -5.31
CA ALA A 121 -1.33 2.38 -4.98
C ALA A 121 -0.77 3.70 -4.41
N ALA A 122 -1.12 4.83 -5.02
CA ALA A 122 -0.74 6.16 -4.53
C ALA A 122 -1.36 6.46 -3.15
N LEU A 123 -2.64 6.13 -2.97
CA LEU A 123 -3.32 6.26 -1.68
C LEU A 123 -2.71 5.34 -0.61
N GLY A 124 -2.32 4.12 -0.98
CA GLY A 124 -1.62 3.16 -0.13
C GLY A 124 -0.28 3.71 0.36
N LEU A 125 0.53 4.32 -0.52
CA LEU A 125 1.76 5.02 -0.09
C LEU A 125 1.44 6.13 0.93
N GLY A 126 0.37 6.89 0.71
CA GLY A 126 -0.11 7.90 1.63
C GLY A 126 -0.48 7.32 3.00
N ALA A 127 -1.23 6.22 3.04
CA ALA A 127 -1.60 5.55 4.28
C ALA A 127 -0.38 4.97 5.01
N GLY A 128 0.58 4.38 4.30
CA GLY A 128 1.85 3.93 4.87
C GLY A 128 2.62 5.08 5.53
N ASN A 129 2.61 6.26 4.89
CA ASN A 129 3.20 7.47 5.46
C ASN A 129 2.45 7.95 6.72
N ASP A 130 1.11 7.94 6.71
CA ASP A 130 0.31 8.37 7.86
C ASP A 130 0.47 7.43 9.06
N LEU A 131 0.58 6.12 8.81
CA LEU A 131 0.90 5.11 9.82
C LEU A 131 2.29 5.35 10.41
N LEU A 132 3.28 5.69 9.57
CA LEU A 132 4.61 6.09 10.03
C LEU A 132 4.61 7.41 10.80
N LEU A 133 3.72 8.34 10.48
CA LEU A 133 3.62 9.61 11.21
C LEU A 133 2.85 9.46 12.53
N ARG A 134 2.31 8.27 12.84
CA ARG A 134 1.45 8.02 14.01
C ARG A 134 0.26 9.01 14.09
N ASN A 135 -0.27 9.43 12.93
CA ASN A 135 -1.55 10.15 12.89
C ASN A 135 -2.70 9.14 13.02
N HIS A 136 -2.83 8.51 14.20
CA HIS A 136 -3.70 7.36 14.45
C HIS A 136 -5.16 7.61 14.07
N ARG A 137 -5.65 8.84 14.26
CA ARG A 137 -7.01 9.28 13.92
C ARG A 137 -7.30 9.18 12.41
N HIS A 138 -6.33 9.55 11.58
CA HIS A 138 -6.48 9.54 10.12
C HIS A 138 -6.02 8.21 9.50
N ALA A 139 -4.98 7.61 10.08
CA ALA A 139 -4.38 6.39 9.58
C ALA A 139 -5.37 5.21 9.59
N PHE A 140 -6.17 5.02 10.66
CA PHE A 140 -7.17 3.93 10.69
C PHE A 140 -8.23 4.11 9.59
N ARG A 141 -8.88 5.27 9.53
CA ARG A 141 -9.94 5.54 8.54
C ARG A 141 -9.41 5.42 7.12
N ARG A 142 -8.25 6.00 6.84
CA ARG A 142 -7.62 5.97 5.52
C ARG A 142 -7.23 4.55 5.12
N THR A 143 -6.56 3.80 6.01
CA THR A 143 -6.14 2.41 5.77
C THR A 143 -7.35 1.50 5.54
N ARG A 144 -8.40 1.63 6.37
CA ARG A 144 -9.65 0.88 6.21
C ARG A 144 -10.32 1.20 4.87
N ASN A 145 -10.49 2.48 4.54
CA ASN A 145 -11.16 2.89 3.31
C ASN A 145 -10.38 2.42 2.06
N ILE A 146 -9.04 2.49 2.09
CA ILE A 146 -8.19 1.96 1.01
C ILE A 146 -8.31 0.44 0.93
N ALA A 147 -8.27 -0.27 2.06
CA ALA A 147 -8.41 -1.72 2.07
C ALA A 147 -9.78 -2.16 1.51
N LEU A 148 -10.88 -1.48 1.89
CA LEU A 148 -12.21 -1.74 1.34
C LEU A 148 -12.29 -1.43 -0.16
N ALA A 149 -11.76 -0.29 -0.60
CA ALA A 149 -11.72 0.07 -2.01
C ALA A 149 -10.85 -0.90 -2.84
N SER A 150 -9.76 -1.39 -2.26
CA SER A 150 -8.88 -2.39 -2.85
C SER A 150 -9.58 -3.75 -2.96
N LEU A 151 -10.28 -4.20 -1.91
CA LEU A 151 -11.11 -5.41 -1.94
C LEU A 151 -12.19 -5.31 -3.02
N ALA A 152 -12.88 -4.17 -3.11
CA ALA A 152 -13.92 -3.94 -4.10
C ALA A 152 -13.35 -3.97 -5.53
N LEU A 153 -12.26 -3.24 -5.78
CA LEU A 153 -11.65 -3.21 -7.11
C LEU A 153 -11.13 -4.59 -7.52
N HIS A 154 -10.28 -5.21 -6.68
CA HIS A 154 -9.65 -6.48 -7.03
C HIS A 154 -10.65 -7.63 -7.05
N GLY A 155 -11.68 -7.58 -6.20
CA GLY A 155 -12.81 -8.52 -6.24
C GLY A 155 -13.65 -8.36 -7.52
N LEU A 156 -13.93 -7.13 -7.95
CA LEU A 156 -14.62 -6.86 -9.21
C LEU A 156 -13.81 -7.33 -10.41
N VAL A 157 -12.51 -7.01 -10.45
CA VAL A 157 -11.59 -7.47 -11.49
C VAL A 157 -11.54 -9.00 -11.52
N TRP A 158 -11.37 -9.65 -10.37
CA TRP A 158 -11.31 -11.11 -10.28
C TRP A 158 -12.61 -11.77 -10.77
N THR A 159 -13.76 -11.31 -10.28
CA THR A 159 -15.08 -11.86 -10.67
C THR A 159 -15.35 -11.64 -12.16
N ASN A 160 -15.18 -10.43 -12.68
CA ASN A 160 -15.41 -10.16 -14.09
C ASN A 160 -14.46 -10.93 -15.01
N ILE A 161 -13.18 -11.03 -14.68
CA ILE A 161 -12.26 -11.82 -15.51
C ILE A 161 -12.64 -13.31 -15.46
N THR A 162 -13.18 -13.80 -14.34
CA THR A 162 -13.59 -15.21 -14.18
C THR A 162 -14.89 -15.52 -14.92
N PHE A 163 -15.88 -14.63 -14.87
CA PHE A 163 -17.23 -14.87 -15.41
C PHE A 163 -17.48 -14.26 -16.80
N HIS A 164 -16.81 -13.14 -17.14
CA HIS A 164 -17.06 -12.35 -18.36
C HIS A 164 -15.89 -12.38 -19.35
N GLY A 165 -15.20 -13.53 -19.47
CA GLY A 165 -14.10 -13.74 -20.44
C GLY A 165 -14.46 -13.48 -21.92
N HIS A 166 -15.70 -13.08 -22.20
CA HIS A 166 -16.26 -12.80 -23.52
C HIS A 166 -16.30 -11.30 -23.90
N ILE A 167 -16.15 -10.34 -22.97
CA ILE A 167 -16.35 -8.90 -23.27
C ILE A 167 -15.15 -8.26 -24.01
N VAL A 168 -14.01 -8.95 -24.12
CA VAL A 168 -12.84 -8.46 -24.88
C VAL A 168 -12.45 -9.46 -25.97
N ALA A 169 -13.45 -9.96 -26.69
CA ALA A 169 -13.28 -10.79 -27.88
C ALA A 169 -13.19 -9.92 -29.15
N SER A 170 -12.20 -9.02 -29.21
CA SER A 170 -11.81 -8.41 -30.49
C SER A 170 -10.35 -7.99 -30.46
N SER A 171 -9.47 -8.88 -30.96
CA SER A 171 -8.25 -8.58 -31.76
C SER A 171 -6.85 -9.04 -31.31
N ALA A 172 -6.60 -9.86 -30.28
CA ALA A 172 -5.22 -10.36 -30.08
C ALA A 172 -5.07 -11.66 -29.28
N ARG A 173 -4.10 -12.51 -29.69
CA ARG A 173 -3.59 -13.70 -28.96
C ARG A 173 -3.10 -13.40 -27.53
N ASP A 174 -2.87 -12.14 -27.17
CA ASP A 174 -2.32 -11.71 -25.88
C ASP A 174 -3.36 -11.42 -24.78
N VAL A 175 -4.66 -11.46 -25.10
CA VAL A 175 -5.72 -11.15 -24.12
C VAL A 175 -5.81 -12.23 -23.04
N ALA A 176 -5.77 -13.51 -23.42
CA ALA A 176 -5.83 -14.62 -22.46
C ALA A 176 -4.67 -14.57 -21.45
N THR A 177 -3.46 -14.28 -21.94
CA THR A 177 -2.26 -14.07 -21.13
C THR A 177 -2.45 -12.89 -20.18
N SER A 178 -2.93 -11.74 -20.69
CA SER A 178 -3.19 -10.54 -19.88
C SER A 178 -4.22 -10.78 -18.77
N LEU A 179 -5.29 -11.52 -19.06
CA LEU A 179 -6.31 -11.90 -18.09
C LEU A 179 -5.76 -12.86 -17.02
N ALA A 180 -4.88 -13.81 -17.40
CA ALA A 180 -4.22 -14.71 -16.44
C ALA A 180 -3.29 -13.95 -15.48
N TYR A 181 -2.51 -13.00 -16.00
CA TYR A 181 -1.70 -12.09 -15.17
C TYR A 181 -2.59 -11.26 -14.24
N ALA A 182 -3.64 -10.62 -14.78
CA ALA A 182 -4.53 -9.78 -13.98
C ALA A 182 -5.29 -10.58 -12.90
N ARG A 183 -5.72 -11.81 -13.17
CA ARG A 183 -6.24 -12.73 -12.13
C ARG A 183 -5.23 -12.88 -11.00
N THR A 184 -4.01 -13.29 -11.33
CA THR A 184 -2.96 -13.54 -10.32
C THR A 184 -2.67 -12.28 -9.50
N ILE A 185 -2.54 -11.13 -10.15
CA ILE A 185 -2.31 -9.83 -9.51
C ILE A 185 -3.51 -9.46 -8.62
N ALA A 186 -4.74 -9.63 -9.09
CA ALA A 186 -5.96 -9.35 -8.33
C ALA A 186 -6.10 -10.26 -7.10
N ALA A 187 -5.79 -11.56 -7.19
CA ALA A 187 -5.79 -12.44 -6.03
C ALA A 187 -4.78 -12.01 -4.96
N VAL A 188 -3.54 -11.72 -5.36
CA VAL A 188 -2.50 -11.26 -4.44
C VAL A 188 -2.89 -9.93 -3.80
N ALA A 189 -3.38 -8.98 -4.60
CA ALA A 189 -3.78 -7.67 -4.11
C ALA A 189 -5.05 -7.73 -3.22
N PHE A 190 -5.98 -8.64 -3.51
CA PHE A 190 -7.13 -8.94 -2.66
C PHE A 190 -6.69 -9.51 -1.31
N GLY A 191 -5.79 -10.50 -1.31
CA GLY A 191 -5.22 -11.07 -0.08
C GLY A 191 -4.49 -10.03 0.76
N HIS A 192 -3.70 -9.16 0.12
CA HIS A 192 -3.06 -8.01 0.79
C HIS A 192 -4.10 -7.05 1.38
N ALA A 193 -5.15 -6.72 0.65
CA ALA A 193 -6.22 -5.83 1.13
C ALA A 193 -7.01 -6.44 2.30
N ALA A 194 -7.32 -7.74 2.25
CA ALA A 194 -7.97 -8.47 3.34
C ALA A 194 -7.11 -8.48 4.61
N LEU A 195 -5.81 -8.77 4.47
CA LEU A 195 -4.85 -8.72 5.57
C LEU A 195 -4.76 -7.31 6.16
N MET A 196 -4.66 -6.27 5.32
CA MET A 196 -4.65 -4.87 5.76
C MET A 196 -5.91 -4.49 6.52
N LEU A 197 -7.08 -4.96 6.07
CA LEU A 197 -8.35 -4.74 6.76
C LEU A 197 -8.38 -5.46 8.11
N GLY A 198 -7.96 -6.73 8.15
CA GLY A 198 -7.87 -7.52 9.38
C GLY A 198 -6.95 -6.86 10.41
N LEU A 199 -5.78 -6.40 10.00
CA LEU A 199 -4.84 -5.66 10.85
C LEU A 199 -5.43 -4.32 11.33
N ALA A 200 -6.15 -3.59 10.47
CA ALA A 200 -6.80 -2.36 10.90
C ALA A 200 -7.82 -2.61 12.02
N TYR A 201 -8.67 -3.64 11.88
CA TYR A 201 -9.71 -3.96 12.88
C TYR A 201 -9.16 -4.58 14.16
N ALA A 202 -8.17 -5.47 14.08
CA ALA A 202 -7.55 -6.08 15.26
C ALA A 202 -6.94 -5.04 16.21
N TYR A 203 -6.48 -3.91 15.67
CA TYR A 203 -5.84 -2.85 16.42
C TYR A 203 -6.72 -1.61 16.59
N ARG A 204 -8.02 -1.71 16.27
CA ARG A 204 -8.97 -0.59 16.38
C ARG A 204 -8.92 0.04 17.78
N ALA A 205 -8.98 -0.77 18.83
CA ALA A 205 -8.96 -0.29 20.22
C ALA A 205 -7.67 0.50 20.55
N GLN A 206 -6.51 0.02 20.08
CA GLN A 206 -5.22 0.70 20.31
C GLN A 206 -5.08 1.97 19.47
N LEU A 207 -5.68 2.01 18.28
CA LEU A 207 -5.73 3.19 17.42
C LEU A 207 -6.72 4.26 17.91
N THR A 208 -7.76 3.84 18.65
CA THR A 208 -8.78 4.74 19.22
C THR A 208 -8.49 5.17 20.65
N ALA A 209 -7.74 4.41 21.45
CA ALA A 209 -7.46 4.73 22.85
C ALA A 209 -6.55 5.97 23.05
N LEU A 210 -5.92 6.46 21.99
CA LEU A 210 -5.09 7.68 21.97
C LEU A 210 -5.90 8.93 21.57
N SER A 211 -7.24 8.85 21.52
CA SER A 211 -8.13 9.97 21.15
C SER A 211 -8.57 10.76 22.36
#